data_AF-A0A7S1YPY2-F1
#
_entry.id   AF-A0A7S1YPY2-F1
#
_cell.length_a   1.000
_cell.length_b   1.000
_cell.length_c   1.000
_cell.angle_alpha   90.00
_cell.angle_beta   90.00
_cell.angle_gamma   90.00
#
_symmetry.space_group_name_H-M   'P 1'
#
loop_
_entity.id
_entity.type
_entity.pdbx_description
1 polymer ?
#
loop_
_entity_poly.entity_id
_entity_poly.type
_entity_poly.pdbx_seq_one_letter_code
_entity_poly.pdbx_strand_id
1 'polypeptide(L)'
;QNQQQQQQQQNGNHVIQTLLSTKDRNGSTAEHWAAGGGHLSCLEYLLELKRQVYDDGINNSTGYTKKETFSEKDKQKADKNKMEKGDQNGVNNDIQPKSGTITSNRSNKRSGKTSLHFAARYGHNHIIEFLLNDDPPPNPKTSHQSHQKEEEEVDIPSNDGTTPLHLACYGGHYNTVVLLIETYHADPTKVNDWGCSAAHWAAMSVCHDPSSVQICHYLKHTHYVPFTSTQKQNHTPLHKAAQRLNSFVIEWFYRSKEDGGAGLTTEEFEYIGQVKDYAGGNVASDIWIKMGGSEEFGLKMKRVFQC
;
A
#
# COMPACT_ATOMS: atom_id res chain seq x y z
N GLN A 1 3.91 22.15 -46.15
CA GLN A 1 3.12 22.58 -44.98
C GLN A 1 2.60 21.38 -44.18
N ASN A 2 1.61 20.60 -44.64
CA ASN A 2 1.03 19.47 -43.86
C ASN A 2 2.07 18.55 -43.18
N GLN A 3 3.10 18.07 -43.90
CA GLN A 3 4.14 17.20 -43.31
C GLN A 3 4.90 17.85 -42.14
N GLN A 4 5.17 19.16 -42.19
CA GLN A 4 5.83 19.87 -41.08
C GLN A 4 4.89 20.04 -39.87
N GLN A 5 3.60 20.26 -40.10
CA GLN A 5 2.60 20.31 -39.03
C GLN A 5 2.41 18.95 -38.36
N GLN A 6 2.31 17.88 -39.15
CA GLN A 6 2.27 16.49 -38.65
C GLN A 6 3.51 16.14 -37.83
N GLN A 7 4.70 16.50 -38.31
CA GLN A 7 5.97 16.25 -37.61
C GLN A 7 6.10 17.08 -36.31
N GLN A 8 5.59 18.32 -36.28
CA GLN A 8 5.50 19.12 -35.05
C GLN A 8 4.50 18.52 -34.05
N GLN A 9 3.34 18.05 -34.51
CA GLN A 9 2.33 17.41 -33.66
C GLN A 9 2.85 16.09 -33.07
N GLN A 10 3.49 15.23 -33.87
CA GLN A 10 4.12 14.00 -33.39
C GLN A 10 5.21 14.27 -32.34
N ASN A 11 6.05 15.30 -32.53
CA ASN A 11 7.03 15.72 -31.54
C ASN A 11 6.38 16.22 -30.24
N GLY A 12 5.31 17.01 -30.32
CA GLY A 12 4.52 17.46 -29.16
C GLY A 12 3.93 16.30 -28.37
N ASN A 13 3.29 15.36 -29.07
CA ASN A 13 2.72 14.14 -28.51
C ASN A 13 3.78 13.28 -27.78
N HIS A 14 4.98 13.12 -28.35
CA HIS A 14 6.07 12.39 -27.70
C HIS A 14 6.55 13.07 -26.40
N VAL A 15 6.62 14.41 -26.38
CA VAL A 15 6.92 15.16 -25.15
C VAL A 15 5.81 15.00 -24.11
N ILE A 16 4.54 15.04 -24.51
CA ILE A 16 3.39 14.83 -23.62
C ILE A 16 3.44 13.43 -22.98
N GLN A 17 3.63 12.36 -23.76
CA GLN A 17 3.80 11.01 -23.21
C GLN A 17 5.01 10.89 -22.28
N THR A 18 6.13 11.54 -22.60
CA THR A 18 7.31 11.57 -21.72
C THR A 18 6.99 12.23 -20.38
N LEU A 19 6.23 13.34 -20.37
CA LEU A 19 5.83 14.02 -19.14
C LEU A 19 4.80 13.21 -18.33
N LEU A 20 3.78 12.63 -18.97
CA LEU A 20 2.75 11.80 -18.32
C LEU A 20 3.32 10.52 -17.69
N SER A 21 4.36 9.94 -18.31
CA SER A 21 5.07 8.75 -17.82
C SER A 21 6.25 9.05 -16.90
N THR A 22 6.63 10.33 -16.73
CA THR A 22 7.72 10.73 -15.83
C THR A 22 7.38 10.38 -14.37
N LYS A 23 8.34 9.77 -13.68
CA LYS A 23 8.19 9.29 -12.30
C LYS A 23 9.17 9.99 -11.36
N ASP A 24 8.69 10.30 -10.16
CA ASP A 24 9.51 10.84 -9.08
C ASP A 24 10.49 9.80 -8.49
N ARG A 25 11.19 10.17 -7.41
CA ARG A 25 12.13 9.29 -6.70
C ARG A 25 11.48 8.05 -6.05
N ASN A 26 10.16 8.05 -5.88
CA ASN A 26 9.37 6.98 -5.27
C ASN A 26 8.71 6.05 -6.32
N GLY A 27 8.59 6.53 -7.56
CA GLY A 27 7.93 5.85 -8.68
C GLY A 27 6.58 6.46 -9.08
N SER A 28 6.17 7.58 -8.49
CA SER A 28 4.87 8.24 -8.68
C SER A 28 4.89 9.18 -9.90
N THR A 29 3.86 9.11 -10.74
CA THR A 29 3.61 10.11 -11.82
C THR A 29 2.76 11.28 -11.33
N ALA A 30 2.58 12.32 -12.15
CA ALA A 30 1.68 13.45 -11.85
C ALA A 30 0.25 13.02 -11.50
N GLU A 31 -0.23 11.92 -12.09
CA GLU A 31 -1.56 11.35 -11.86
C GLU A 31 -1.75 10.87 -10.41
N HIS A 32 -0.74 10.21 -9.83
CA HIS A 32 -0.76 9.73 -8.46
C HIS A 32 -0.84 10.90 -7.47
N TRP A 33 -0.18 12.01 -7.81
CA TRP A 33 -0.22 13.26 -7.03
C TRP A 33 -1.55 14.00 -7.21
N ALA A 34 -2.16 14.00 -8.40
CA ALA A 34 -3.51 14.54 -8.60
C ALA A 34 -4.56 13.74 -7.81
N ALA A 35 -4.51 12.42 -7.85
CA ALA A 35 -5.38 11.53 -7.07
C ALA A 35 -5.16 11.69 -5.56
N GLY A 36 -3.91 11.70 -5.10
CA GLY A 36 -3.54 11.89 -3.68
C GLY A 36 -3.80 13.30 -3.13
N GLY A 37 -3.93 14.30 -4.00
CA GLY A 37 -4.37 15.66 -3.65
C GLY A 37 -5.88 15.89 -3.73
N GLY A 38 -6.67 14.90 -4.16
CA GLY A 38 -8.12 15.06 -4.38
C GLY A 38 -8.46 15.92 -5.60
N HIS A 39 -7.51 16.17 -6.50
CA HIS A 39 -7.63 17.12 -7.61
C HIS A 39 -8.31 16.50 -8.84
N LEU A 40 -9.62 16.24 -8.73
CA LEU A 40 -10.40 15.52 -9.74
C LEU A 40 -10.18 16.07 -11.16
N SER A 41 -10.36 17.37 -11.39
CA SER A 41 -10.18 17.93 -12.74
C SER A 41 -8.74 18.01 -13.25
N CYS A 42 -7.74 17.82 -12.38
CA CYS A 42 -6.37 17.56 -12.83
C CYS A 42 -6.19 16.10 -13.24
N LEU A 43 -6.80 15.16 -12.50
CA LEU A 43 -6.79 13.74 -12.82
C LEU A 43 -7.55 13.44 -14.13
N GLU A 44 -8.76 13.97 -14.28
CA GLU A 44 -9.56 13.94 -15.52
C GLU A 44 -8.72 14.37 -16.73
N TYR A 45 -8.06 15.54 -16.62
CA TYR A 45 -7.25 16.11 -17.70
C TYR A 45 -5.99 15.28 -18.01
N LEU A 46 -5.35 14.68 -17.00
CA LEU A 46 -4.19 13.81 -17.21
C LEU A 46 -4.55 12.49 -17.90
N LEU A 47 -5.71 11.90 -17.59
CA LEU A 47 -6.22 10.70 -18.26
C LEU A 47 -6.72 11.01 -19.69
N GLU A 48 -7.35 12.16 -19.89
CA GLU A 48 -7.74 12.68 -21.21
C GLU A 48 -6.52 12.81 -22.14
N LEU A 49 -5.45 13.47 -21.68
CA LEU A 49 -4.20 13.60 -22.45
C LEU A 49 -3.53 12.25 -22.74
N LYS A 50 -3.56 11.29 -21.80
CA LYS A 50 -3.06 9.93 -22.05
C LYS A 50 -3.79 9.26 -23.21
N ARG A 51 -5.13 9.34 -23.23
CA ARG A 51 -5.97 8.72 -24.26
C ARG A 51 -5.72 9.35 -25.63
N GLN A 52 -5.75 10.68 -25.71
CA GLN A 52 -5.52 11.42 -26.97
C GLN A 52 -4.22 10.99 -27.67
N VAL A 53 -3.11 10.88 -26.93
CA VAL A 53 -1.82 10.47 -27.53
C VAL A 53 -1.72 8.96 -27.79
N TYR A 54 -2.49 8.13 -27.08
CA TYR A 54 -2.61 6.70 -27.40
C TYR A 54 -3.36 6.48 -28.72
N ASP A 55 -4.48 7.18 -28.90
CA ASP A 55 -5.29 7.15 -30.13
C ASP A 55 -4.50 7.68 -31.33
N ASP A 56 -3.79 8.81 -31.19
CA ASP A 56 -2.87 9.32 -32.22
C ASP A 56 -1.75 8.32 -32.55
N GLY A 57 -1.28 7.53 -31.58
CA GLY A 57 -0.30 6.47 -31.79
C GLY A 57 -0.83 5.30 -32.63
N ILE A 58 -2.09 4.92 -32.45
CA ILE A 58 -2.78 3.91 -33.27
C ILE A 58 -3.06 4.45 -34.67
N ASN A 59 -3.62 5.67 -34.77
CA ASN A 59 -4.08 6.24 -36.04
C ASN A 59 -2.94 6.61 -37.00
N ASN A 60 -1.72 6.84 -36.50
CA ASN A 60 -0.52 7.02 -37.33
C ASN A 60 0.22 5.68 -37.64
N SER A 61 -0.24 4.54 -37.11
CA SER A 61 0.41 3.23 -37.31
C SER A 61 -0.09 2.52 -38.58
N THR A 62 0.54 2.79 -39.72
CA THR A 62 0.46 1.90 -40.88
C THR A 62 1.26 0.61 -40.64
N GLY A 63 0.66 -0.36 -39.95
CA GLY A 63 1.02 -1.78 -40.10
C GLY A 63 1.62 -2.52 -38.91
N TYR A 64 1.62 -1.97 -37.69
CA TYR A 64 2.02 -2.74 -36.49
C TYR A 64 0.87 -2.93 -35.51
N THR A 65 0.52 -4.21 -35.27
CA THR A 65 -0.62 -4.63 -34.44
C THR A 65 -0.16 -5.38 -33.18
N LYS A 66 -0.85 -5.08 -32.07
CA LYS A 66 -0.97 -5.86 -30.82
C LYS A 66 0.31 -6.15 -30.00
N LYS A 67 0.24 -5.74 -28.73
CA LYS A 67 0.90 -6.35 -27.56
C LYS A 67 2.44 -6.50 -27.63
N GLU A 68 3.16 -5.40 -27.46
CA GLU A 68 4.32 -5.44 -26.54
C GLU A 68 3.85 -5.04 -25.14
N THR A 69 3.71 -6.03 -24.24
CA THR A 69 3.49 -5.78 -22.82
C THR A 69 4.78 -5.29 -22.16
N PHE A 70 4.72 -4.18 -21.41
CA PHE A 70 5.85 -3.60 -20.68
C PHE A 70 6.28 -4.46 -19.47
N SER A 71 6.88 -5.63 -19.71
CA SER A 71 7.36 -6.53 -18.64
C SER A 71 8.60 -7.38 -18.94
N GLU A 72 8.98 -7.61 -20.21
CA GLU A 72 9.98 -8.65 -20.53
C GLU A 72 11.41 -8.18 -20.84
N LYS A 73 11.59 -6.95 -21.34
CA LYS A 73 12.91 -6.48 -21.85
C LYS A 73 13.99 -6.30 -20.76
N ASP A 74 13.63 -6.29 -19.48
CA ASP A 74 14.58 -6.22 -18.35
C ASP A 74 15.14 -7.59 -17.90
N LYS A 75 14.59 -8.73 -18.37
CA LYS A 75 15.03 -10.06 -17.90
C LYS A 75 16.26 -10.64 -18.60
N GLN A 76 16.64 -10.15 -19.78
CA GLN A 76 17.66 -10.81 -20.63
C GLN A 76 19.09 -10.22 -20.55
N LYS A 77 19.39 -9.37 -19.56
CA LYS A 77 20.75 -8.83 -19.33
C LYS A 77 21.52 -9.45 -18.14
N ALA A 78 20.96 -10.45 -17.47
CA ALA A 78 21.58 -11.09 -16.29
C ALA A 78 22.49 -12.30 -16.61
N ASP A 79 22.25 -13.03 -17.72
CA ASP A 79 22.84 -14.35 -17.98
C ASP A 79 24.04 -14.38 -18.95
N LYS A 80 24.80 -13.28 -19.05
CA LYS A 80 26.08 -13.25 -19.79
C LYS A 80 27.19 -12.54 -19.01
N ASN A 81 27.73 -13.26 -18.02
CA ASN A 81 29.13 -13.17 -17.57
C ASN A 81 29.47 -14.36 -16.65
N LYS A 82 29.87 -15.47 -17.26
CA LYS A 82 30.60 -16.59 -16.65
C LYS A 82 31.81 -16.89 -17.53
N MET A 83 32.90 -17.36 -16.90
CA MET A 83 34.25 -17.42 -17.47
C MET A 83 34.85 -16.00 -17.62
N GLU A 84 36.13 -15.74 -17.34
CA GLU A 84 37.25 -16.66 -17.09
C GLU A 84 38.36 -16.01 -16.22
N LYS A 85 39.34 -16.81 -15.77
CA LYS A 85 40.56 -16.46 -14.99
C LYS A 85 40.32 -16.14 -13.51
N GLY A 86 41.19 -16.55 -12.58
CA GLY A 86 42.35 -17.46 -12.70
C GLY A 86 43.19 -17.49 -11.40
N ASP A 87 43.69 -18.65 -11.00
CA ASP A 87 44.44 -18.83 -9.75
C ASP A 87 45.84 -18.19 -9.76
N GLN A 88 46.28 -17.69 -8.58
CA GLN A 88 47.50 -18.17 -7.91
C GLN A 88 47.74 -17.53 -6.53
N ASN A 89 48.06 -18.38 -5.53
CA ASN A 89 48.92 -18.19 -4.35
C ASN A 89 48.64 -17.01 -3.36
N GLY A 90 48.63 -17.20 -2.03
CA GLY A 90 48.72 -18.43 -1.22
C GLY A 90 49.14 -18.18 0.24
N VAL A 91 48.98 -19.21 1.09
CA VAL A 91 49.61 -19.41 2.42
C VAL A 91 49.09 -18.59 3.63
N ASN A 92 48.23 -19.25 4.41
CA ASN A 92 48.13 -19.33 5.90
C ASN A 92 47.88 -18.05 6.74
N ASN A 93 46.89 -17.99 7.67
CA ASN A 93 45.81 -18.90 8.12
C ASN A 93 44.57 -18.02 8.55
N ASP A 94 43.74 -18.15 9.62
CA ASP A 94 43.57 -19.13 10.73
C ASP A 94 42.17 -19.03 11.44
N ILE A 95 41.93 -19.95 12.38
CA ILE A 95 40.91 -20.03 13.46
C ILE A 95 39.49 -19.46 13.15
N GLN A 96 38.67 -20.34 12.55
CA GLN A 96 37.27 -20.65 12.96
C GLN A 96 36.14 -19.58 12.85
N PRO A 97 34.84 -19.99 12.84
CA PRO A 97 33.96 -19.50 11.77
C PRO A 97 32.79 -18.56 12.14
N LYS A 98 32.50 -17.65 11.18
CA LYS A 98 31.16 -17.26 10.68
C LYS A 98 30.09 -16.85 11.71
N SER A 99 30.06 -15.56 12.05
CA SER A 99 28.78 -14.84 12.18
C SER A 99 28.42 -14.23 10.82
N GLY A 100 27.25 -14.57 10.28
CA GLY A 100 26.84 -14.12 8.95
C GLY A 100 26.20 -12.74 8.98
N THR A 101 26.96 -11.69 8.63
CA THR A 101 26.40 -10.34 8.44
C THR A 101 25.33 -10.37 7.35
N ILE A 102 24.06 -10.27 7.73
CA ILE A 102 22.94 -10.14 6.78
C ILE A 102 22.97 -8.73 6.20
N THR A 103 23.77 -8.56 5.16
CA THR A 103 23.74 -7.39 4.26
C THR A 103 22.41 -7.41 3.51
N SER A 104 21.39 -6.86 4.17
CA SER A 104 20.02 -6.80 3.64
C SER A 104 19.93 -5.79 2.50
N ASN A 105 20.41 -6.22 1.33
CA ASN A 105 20.23 -5.56 0.03
C ASN A 105 18.74 -5.52 -0.34
N ARG A 106 17.98 -4.67 0.35
CA ARG A 106 16.66 -4.23 -0.07
C ARG A 106 16.85 -3.38 -1.32
N SER A 107 16.93 -4.05 -2.47
CA SER A 107 16.81 -3.45 -3.79
C SER A 107 15.64 -2.47 -3.77
N ASN A 108 15.88 -1.22 -4.15
CA ASN A 108 14.92 -0.13 -4.02
C ASN A 108 13.80 -0.25 -5.06
N LYS A 109 12.91 -1.24 -4.87
CA LYS A 109 11.73 -1.46 -5.69
C LYS A 109 10.81 -0.25 -5.54
N ARG A 110 10.58 0.46 -6.66
CA ARG A 110 9.57 1.52 -6.79
C ARG A 110 8.23 1.03 -6.24
N SER A 111 7.44 1.91 -5.66
CA SER A 111 6.33 1.53 -4.77
C SER A 111 5.27 0.60 -5.39
N GLY A 112 5.06 0.65 -6.70
CA GLY A 112 4.01 -0.12 -7.41
C GLY A 112 2.58 0.32 -7.08
N LYS A 113 2.42 1.38 -6.28
CA LYS A 113 1.12 1.97 -5.92
C LYS A 113 0.56 2.72 -7.12
N THR A 114 -0.76 2.71 -7.26
CA THR A 114 -1.52 3.33 -8.37
C THR A 114 -2.23 4.61 -7.92
N SER A 115 -3.05 5.22 -8.78
CA SER A 115 -3.84 6.41 -8.44
C SER A 115 -4.86 6.12 -7.33
N LEU A 116 -5.55 4.98 -7.41
CA LEU A 116 -6.48 4.51 -6.38
C LEU A 116 -5.82 4.35 -5.00
N HIS A 117 -4.58 3.86 -4.93
CA HIS A 117 -3.83 3.75 -3.67
C HIS A 117 -3.60 5.11 -3.00
N PHE A 118 -3.33 6.16 -3.78
CA PHE A 118 -3.10 7.51 -3.26
C PHE A 118 -4.43 8.14 -2.83
N ALA A 119 -5.50 7.97 -3.62
CA ALA A 119 -6.84 8.43 -3.25
C ALA A 119 -7.32 7.79 -1.93
N ALA A 120 -7.18 6.47 -1.79
CA ALA A 120 -7.53 5.72 -0.58
C ALA A 120 -6.71 6.15 0.65
N ARG A 121 -5.40 6.38 0.47
CA ARG A 121 -4.49 6.82 1.55
C ARG A 121 -4.89 8.15 2.19
N TYR A 122 -5.52 9.04 1.42
CA TYR A 122 -5.85 10.41 1.84
C TYR A 122 -7.36 10.68 1.94
N GLY A 123 -8.19 9.63 1.78
CA GLY A 123 -9.64 9.68 2.03
C GLY A 123 -10.47 10.34 0.92
N HIS A 124 -9.94 10.40 -0.31
CA HIS A 124 -10.57 11.12 -1.43
C HIS A 124 -11.63 10.26 -2.12
N ASN A 125 -12.77 10.02 -1.46
CA ASN A 125 -13.88 9.20 -1.96
C ASN A 125 -14.32 9.59 -3.39
N HIS A 126 -14.41 10.89 -3.70
CA HIS A 126 -14.78 11.38 -5.04
C HIS A 126 -13.77 11.01 -6.14
N ILE A 127 -12.50 10.80 -5.78
CA ILE A 127 -11.49 10.27 -6.71
C ILE A 127 -11.64 8.75 -6.85
N ILE A 128 -11.95 8.05 -5.76
CA ILE A 128 -12.18 6.59 -5.78
C ILE A 128 -13.40 6.26 -6.63
N GLU A 129 -14.49 7.00 -6.46
CA GLU A 129 -15.71 6.92 -7.27
C GLU A 129 -15.40 7.17 -8.76
N PHE A 130 -14.63 8.21 -9.07
CA PHE A 130 -14.18 8.47 -10.46
C PHE A 130 -13.26 7.37 -11.01
N LEU A 131 -12.38 6.77 -10.20
CA LEU A 131 -11.45 5.73 -10.62
C LEU A 131 -12.09 4.34 -10.73
N LEU A 132 -13.13 4.03 -9.95
CA LEU A 132 -13.77 2.71 -9.90
C LEU A 132 -15.12 2.60 -10.62
N ASN A 133 -15.81 3.70 -10.95
CA ASN A 133 -17.04 3.63 -11.75
C ASN A 133 -16.76 3.45 -13.24
N ASP A 134 -17.52 2.56 -13.90
CA ASP A 134 -17.46 2.32 -15.35
C ASP A 134 -18.02 3.52 -16.14
N ASP A 135 -19.21 4.00 -15.74
CA ASP A 135 -19.79 5.27 -16.17
C ASP A 135 -19.56 6.33 -15.06
N PRO A 136 -18.53 7.19 -15.16
CA PRO A 136 -18.41 8.34 -14.27
C PRO A 136 -19.57 9.33 -14.53
N PRO A 137 -20.03 10.09 -13.51
CA PRO A 137 -21.11 11.06 -13.68
C PRO A 137 -20.74 12.09 -14.76
N PRO A 138 -21.66 12.44 -15.68
CA PRO A 138 -21.32 13.17 -16.89
C PRO A 138 -20.82 14.59 -16.59
N ASN A 139 -19.50 14.77 -16.65
CA ASN A 139 -18.86 16.07 -16.50
C ASN A 139 -19.21 16.93 -17.73
N PRO A 140 -19.89 18.10 -17.57
CA PRO A 140 -20.36 18.92 -18.68
C PRO A 140 -19.25 19.59 -19.50
N LYS A 141 -17.96 19.32 -19.20
CA LYS A 141 -16.80 19.78 -19.98
C LYS A 141 -16.16 18.69 -20.85
N THR A 142 -16.51 17.42 -20.67
CA THR A 142 -15.93 16.28 -21.42
C THR A 142 -17.03 15.56 -22.20
N SER A 143 -17.09 15.82 -23.51
CA SER A 143 -18.12 15.27 -24.39
C SER A 143 -18.04 13.74 -24.52
N HIS A 144 -19.18 13.08 -24.38
CA HIS A 144 -19.38 11.63 -24.41
C HIS A 144 -18.55 10.85 -25.44
N GLN A 145 -17.76 9.89 -24.95
CA GLN A 145 -17.42 8.66 -25.67
C GLN A 145 -17.00 7.59 -24.66
N SER A 146 -17.53 6.37 -24.81
CA SER A 146 -17.38 5.25 -23.88
C SER A 146 -15.90 5.00 -23.54
N HIS A 147 -15.56 5.13 -22.26
CA HIS A 147 -14.17 5.15 -21.82
C HIS A 147 -13.52 3.75 -21.87
N GLN A 148 -12.56 3.52 -22.76
CA GLN A 148 -11.58 2.43 -22.58
C GLN A 148 -10.54 2.84 -21.52
N LYS A 149 -11.05 2.92 -20.29
CA LYS A 149 -10.29 3.03 -19.04
C LYS A 149 -9.54 1.71 -18.85
N GLU A 150 -8.30 1.73 -18.37
CA GLU A 150 -7.75 0.52 -17.75
C GLU A 150 -8.53 0.34 -16.43
N GLU A 151 -9.26 -0.77 -16.31
CA GLU A 151 -10.06 -1.10 -15.12
C GLU A 151 -9.12 -1.20 -13.90
N GLU A 152 -9.09 -0.18 -13.03
CA GLU A 152 -8.38 -0.27 -11.74
C GLU A 152 -9.14 -1.24 -10.83
N GLU A 153 -8.63 -2.46 -10.66
CA GLU A 153 -9.17 -3.41 -9.69
C GLU A 153 -9.15 -2.80 -8.28
N VAL A 154 -10.27 -2.88 -7.55
CA VAL A 154 -10.42 -2.30 -6.18
C VAL A 154 -9.30 -2.72 -5.22
N ASP A 155 -8.80 -3.94 -5.36
CA ASP A 155 -7.77 -4.56 -4.53
C ASP A 155 -6.39 -4.62 -5.21
N ILE A 156 -6.18 -3.86 -6.29
CA ILE A 156 -4.94 -3.85 -7.07
C ILE A 156 -3.71 -3.78 -6.14
N PRO A 157 -2.82 -4.80 -6.13
CA PRO A 157 -1.74 -4.86 -5.17
C PRO A 157 -0.54 -4.03 -5.62
N SER A 158 0.01 -3.26 -4.68
CA SER A 158 1.31 -2.60 -4.86
C SER A 158 2.48 -3.60 -4.84
N ASN A 159 3.72 -3.16 -5.13
CA ASN A 159 4.91 -4.03 -5.24
C ASN A 159 5.37 -4.72 -3.93
N ASP A 160 4.61 -4.56 -2.86
CA ASP A 160 4.74 -5.17 -1.53
C ASP A 160 3.45 -5.90 -1.08
N GLY A 161 2.49 -6.13 -1.99
CA GLY A 161 1.19 -6.75 -1.73
C GLY A 161 0.18 -5.86 -0.99
N THR A 162 0.50 -4.59 -0.72
CA THR A 162 -0.43 -3.66 -0.03
C THR A 162 -1.53 -3.22 -0.98
N THR A 163 -2.79 -3.26 -0.55
CA THR A 163 -3.96 -2.82 -1.36
C THR A 163 -4.36 -1.37 -1.05
N PRO A 164 -5.27 -0.75 -1.83
CA PRO A 164 -5.86 0.55 -1.49
C PRO A 164 -6.57 0.54 -0.13
N LEU A 165 -7.30 -0.54 0.19
CA LEU A 165 -8.00 -0.70 1.48
C LEU A 165 -7.03 -0.66 2.68
N HIS A 166 -5.86 -1.30 2.59
CA HIS A 166 -4.82 -1.19 3.62
C HIS A 166 -4.40 0.27 3.86
N LEU A 167 -4.34 1.09 2.82
CA LEU A 167 -3.96 2.50 2.93
C LEU A 167 -5.10 3.38 3.45
N ALA A 168 -6.37 3.07 3.16
CA ALA A 168 -7.52 3.72 3.78
C ALA A 168 -7.57 3.47 5.30
N CYS A 169 -7.32 2.23 5.73
CA CYS A 169 -7.16 1.87 7.14
C CYS A 169 -6.01 2.64 7.80
N TYR A 170 -4.86 2.74 7.13
CA TYR A 170 -3.71 3.51 7.63
C TYR A 170 -3.97 5.01 7.74
N GLY A 171 -4.69 5.59 6.78
CA GLY A 171 -5.08 7.01 6.79
C GLY A 171 -6.11 7.36 7.88
N GLY A 172 -6.83 6.37 8.40
CA GLY A 172 -7.92 6.58 9.36
C GLY A 172 -9.25 6.95 8.71
N HIS A 173 -9.39 6.74 7.39
CA HIS A 173 -10.53 7.24 6.61
C HIS A 173 -11.70 6.25 6.64
N TYR A 174 -12.51 6.30 7.70
CA TYR A 174 -13.64 5.38 7.89
C TYR A 174 -14.61 5.34 6.68
N ASN A 175 -15.05 6.50 6.19
CA ASN A 175 -15.96 6.58 5.03
C ASN A 175 -15.34 6.00 3.74
N THR A 176 -14.01 5.91 3.67
CA THR A 176 -13.27 5.32 2.55
C THR A 176 -13.15 3.81 2.68
N VAL A 177 -12.92 3.31 3.91
CA VAL A 177 -12.98 1.88 4.23
C VAL A 177 -14.37 1.31 3.94
N VAL A 178 -15.43 2.03 4.33
CA VAL A 178 -16.82 1.64 4.02
C VAL A 178 -17.10 1.67 2.51
N LEU A 179 -16.71 2.75 1.80
CA LEU A 179 -16.88 2.84 0.34
C LEU A 179 -16.22 1.68 -0.40
N LEU A 180 -14.95 1.38 -0.07
CA LEU A 180 -14.19 0.32 -0.74
C LEU A 180 -14.80 -1.07 -0.51
N ILE A 181 -15.28 -1.38 0.70
CA ILE A 181 -15.84 -2.70 1.02
C ILE A 181 -17.30 -2.83 0.58
N GLU A 182 -18.18 -1.90 0.95
CA GLU A 182 -19.63 -2.03 0.72
C GLU A 182 -20.03 -1.71 -0.73
N THR A 183 -19.36 -0.75 -1.39
CA THR A 183 -19.70 -0.31 -2.76
C THR A 183 -18.84 -0.98 -3.83
N TYR A 184 -17.55 -1.18 -3.56
CA TYR A 184 -16.59 -1.75 -4.53
C TYR A 184 -16.08 -3.15 -4.19
N HIS A 185 -16.58 -3.76 -3.10
CA HIS A 185 -16.33 -5.16 -2.73
C HIS A 185 -14.84 -5.52 -2.51
N ALA A 186 -14.05 -4.56 -2.03
CA ALA A 186 -12.67 -4.79 -1.58
C ALA A 186 -12.60 -5.88 -0.49
N ASP A 187 -11.69 -6.83 -0.62
CA ASP A 187 -11.54 -7.97 0.29
C ASP A 187 -10.75 -7.57 1.56
N PRO A 188 -11.40 -7.46 2.74
CA PRO A 188 -10.75 -7.05 3.98
C PRO A 188 -9.82 -8.14 4.56
N THR A 189 -9.84 -9.36 4.01
CA THR A 189 -9.00 -10.48 4.45
C THR A 189 -7.61 -10.49 3.79
N LYS A 190 -7.42 -9.76 2.69
CA LYS A 190 -6.14 -9.69 1.96
C LYS A 190 -4.99 -9.22 2.87
N VAL A 191 -3.85 -9.88 2.72
CA VAL A 191 -2.59 -9.59 3.44
C VAL A 191 -1.48 -9.25 2.47
N ASN A 192 -0.60 -8.33 2.89
CA ASN A 192 0.54 -7.92 2.07
C ASN A 192 1.75 -8.90 2.19
N ASP A 193 2.86 -8.62 1.51
CA ASP A 193 4.07 -9.48 1.51
C ASP A 193 4.66 -9.74 2.91
N TRP A 194 4.36 -8.90 3.90
CA TRP A 194 4.79 -9.10 5.29
C TRP A 194 3.76 -9.84 6.14
N GLY A 195 2.58 -10.15 5.61
CA GLY A 195 1.46 -10.74 6.34
C GLY A 195 0.58 -9.71 7.08
N CYS A 196 0.72 -8.41 6.78
CA CYS A 196 -0.13 -7.38 7.39
C CYS A 196 -1.52 -7.39 6.74
N SER A 197 -2.54 -7.76 7.52
CA SER A 197 -3.97 -7.63 7.19
C SER A 197 -4.51 -6.21 7.43
N ALA A 198 -5.74 -5.92 6.97
CA ALA A 198 -6.41 -4.65 7.23
C ALA A 198 -6.42 -4.25 8.73
N ALA A 199 -6.57 -5.22 9.64
CA ALA A 199 -6.48 -4.99 11.10
C ALA A 199 -5.11 -4.44 11.54
N HIS A 200 -4.01 -4.94 10.96
CA HIS A 200 -2.66 -4.43 11.26
C HIS A 200 -2.48 -2.97 10.83
N TRP A 201 -3.06 -2.59 9.69
CA TRP A 201 -2.99 -1.22 9.18
C TRP A 201 -3.91 -0.25 9.93
N ALA A 202 -5.12 -0.69 10.29
CA ALA A 202 -6.06 0.08 11.11
C ALA A 202 -5.50 0.36 12.51
N ALA A 203 -4.90 -0.65 13.16
CA ALA A 203 -4.20 -0.45 14.42
C ALA A 203 -2.93 0.40 14.30
N MET A 204 -2.41 0.61 13.08
CA MET A 204 -1.25 1.46 12.80
C MET A 204 -1.62 2.86 12.27
N SER A 205 -2.89 3.27 12.45
CA SER A 205 -3.47 4.51 11.90
C SER A 205 -2.66 5.77 12.17
N VAL A 206 -2.80 6.78 11.29
CA VAL A 206 -2.23 8.13 11.51
C VAL A 206 -3.12 9.03 12.38
N CYS A 207 -4.40 8.70 12.55
CA CYS A 207 -5.23 9.26 13.62
C CYS A 207 -4.88 8.61 14.97
N HIS A 208 -4.76 9.43 16.00
CA HIS A 208 -4.44 9.04 17.39
C HIS A 208 -5.49 9.64 18.34
N ASP A 209 -6.76 9.51 17.93
CA ASP A 209 -7.96 10.02 18.59
C ASP A 209 -9.04 8.92 18.58
N PRO A 210 -10.21 9.11 19.24
CA PRO A 210 -11.25 8.08 19.33
C PRO A 210 -11.76 7.54 17.98
N SER A 211 -11.68 8.30 16.88
CA SER A 211 -12.11 7.82 15.54
C SER A 211 -11.25 6.67 15.01
N SER A 212 -9.99 6.53 15.46
CA SER A 212 -9.11 5.41 15.09
C SER A 212 -9.68 4.03 15.46
N VAL A 213 -10.52 3.99 16.50
CA VAL A 213 -11.22 2.79 16.95
C VAL A 213 -12.37 2.42 16.00
N GLN A 214 -12.97 3.38 15.30
CA GLN A 214 -14.18 3.16 14.48
C GLN A 214 -13.92 2.15 13.34
N ILE A 215 -12.76 2.24 12.67
CA ILE A 215 -12.34 1.27 11.66
C ILE A 215 -12.05 -0.10 12.30
N CYS A 216 -11.41 -0.13 13.47
CA CYS A 216 -11.09 -1.38 14.16
C CYS A 216 -12.36 -2.14 14.57
N HIS A 217 -13.34 -1.43 15.15
CA HIS A 217 -14.64 -1.95 15.52
C HIS A 217 -15.42 -2.49 14.31
N TYR A 218 -15.48 -1.73 13.21
CA TYR A 218 -16.16 -2.13 11.98
C TYR A 218 -15.52 -3.37 11.34
N LEU A 219 -14.19 -3.42 11.23
CA LEU A 219 -13.49 -4.58 10.68
C LEU A 219 -13.65 -5.84 11.56
N LYS A 220 -13.56 -5.77 12.90
CA LYS A 220 -13.73 -6.93 13.80
C LYS A 220 -15.18 -7.40 13.92
N HIS A 221 -16.16 -6.48 13.97
CA HIS A 221 -17.56 -6.82 14.32
C HIS A 221 -18.54 -6.85 13.16
N THR A 222 -18.26 -6.16 12.04
CA THR A 222 -19.07 -6.25 10.80
C THR A 222 -18.47 -7.28 9.84
N HIS A 223 -17.15 -7.20 9.62
CA HIS A 223 -16.42 -7.97 8.59
C HIS A 223 -15.54 -9.09 9.16
N TYR A 224 -15.67 -9.40 10.45
CA TYR A 224 -15.03 -10.52 11.16
C TYR A 224 -13.49 -10.62 11.00
N VAL A 225 -12.82 -9.53 10.67
CA VAL A 225 -11.36 -9.48 10.46
C VAL A 225 -10.66 -9.77 11.80
N PRO A 226 -9.72 -10.74 11.86
CA PRO A 226 -9.08 -11.11 13.11
C PRO A 226 -8.05 -10.06 13.56
N PHE A 227 -8.27 -9.51 14.76
CA PHE A 227 -7.33 -8.60 15.44
C PHE A 227 -6.27 -9.33 16.29
N THR A 228 -6.28 -10.66 16.27
CA THR A 228 -5.37 -11.54 17.03
C THR A 228 -4.28 -12.19 16.17
N SER A 229 -4.45 -12.21 14.83
CA SER A 229 -3.47 -12.80 13.90
C SER A 229 -2.12 -12.07 13.91
N THR A 230 -1.04 -12.82 13.72
CA THR A 230 0.34 -12.31 13.63
C THR A 230 0.83 -12.20 12.19
N GLN A 231 1.46 -11.08 11.83
CA GLN A 231 2.24 -10.98 10.57
C GLN A 231 3.61 -11.69 10.68
N LYS A 232 4.38 -11.79 9.59
CA LYS A 232 5.59 -12.64 9.44
C LYS A 232 6.77 -12.34 10.38
N GLN A 233 6.70 -11.28 11.19
CA GLN A 233 7.65 -10.96 12.26
C GLN A 233 7.00 -11.11 13.66
N ASN A 234 6.00 -11.98 13.80
CA ASN A 234 5.24 -12.30 15.02
C ASN A 234 4.48 -11.15 15.73
N HIS A 235 4.53 -9.90 15.27
CA HIS A 235 3.66 -8.82 15.78
C HIS A 235 2.18 -9.07 15.42
N THR A 236 1.30 -8.86 16.39
CA THR A 236 -0.16 -8.68 16.21
C THR A 236 -0.51 -7.19 15.93
N PRO A 237 -1.76 -6.84 15.58
CA PRO A 237 -2.20 -5.45 15.49
C PRO A 237 -2.01 -4.66 16.80
N LEU A 238 -2.12 -5.28 17.98
CA LEU A 238 -1.82 -4.62 19.28
C LEU A 238 -0.37 -4.08 19.32
N HIS A 239 0.59 -4.84 18.80
CA HIS A 239 1.99 -4.41 18.68
C HIS A 239 2.15 -3.26 17.68
N LYS A 240 1.24 -3.09 16.72
CA LYS A 240 1.23 -1.96 15.76
C LYS A 240 0.62 -0.69 16.36
N ALA A 241 -0.42 -0.80 17.18
CA ALA A 241 -0.93 0.31 17.98
C ALA A 241 0.13 0.82 18.97
N ALA A 242 0.83 -0.09 19.65
CA ALA A 242 1.97 0.24 20.51
C ALA A 242 3.11 0.93 19.74
N GLN A 243 3.47 0.44 18.55
CA GLN A 243 4.48 1.06 17.68
C GLN A 243 4.11 2.49 17.24
N ARG A 244 2.83 2.87 17.35
CA ARG A 244 2.29 4.20 16.99
C ARG A 244 1.88 5.06 18.19
N LEU A 245 2.03 4.56 19.41
CA LEU A 245 1.46 5.17 20.61
C LEU A 245 -0.06 5.44 20.52
N ASN A 246 -0.81 4.65 19.74
CA ASN A 246 -2.26 4.77 19.67
C ASN A 246 -2.90 4.12 20.91
N SER A 247 -3.00 4.89 21.98
CA SER A 247 -3.65 4.48 23.24
C SER A 247 -5.12 4.13 23.04
N PHE A 248 -5.86 4.80 22.17
CA PHE A 248 -7.29 4.54 21.94
C PHE A 248 -7.54 3.14 21.40
N VAL A 249 -6.73 2.67 20.44
CA VAL A 249 -6.81 1.29 19.94
C VAL A 249 -6.34 0.28 20.99
N ILE A 250 -5.33 0.60 21.80
CA ILE A 250 -4.88 -0.26 22.93
C ILE A 250 -5.96 -0.37 24.01
N GLU A 251 -6.69 0.71 24.30
CA GLU A 251 -7.83 0.70 25.22
C GLU A 251 -9.04 -0.05 24.65
N TRP A 252 -9.31 0.09 23.35
CA TRP A 252 -10.33 -0.70 22.66
C TRP A 252 -10.04 -2.20 22.74
N PHE A 253 -8.77 -2.60 22.61
CA PHE A 253 -8.34 -3.99 22.69
C PHE A 253 -8.76 -4.70 23.98
N TYR A 254 -8.80 -4.01 25.14
CA TYR A 254 -9.16 -4.63 26.43
C TYR A 254 -10.58 -4.35 26.94
N ARG A 255 -11.39 -3.59 26.19
CA ARG A 255 -12.80 -3.35 26.54
C ARG A 255 -13.69 -4.50 26.07
N SER A 256 -14.78 -4.75 26.82
CA SER A 256 -15.85 -5.67 26.40
C SER A 256 -16.50 -5.19 25.10
N LYS A 257 -17.26 -6.04 24.40
CA LYS A 257 -17.98 -5.62 23.19
C LYS A 257 -19.06 -4.59 23.53
N GLU A 258 -19.64 -4.73 24.71
CA GLU A 258 -20.69 -3.92 25.31
C GLU A 258 -20.19 -2.50 25.64
N ASP A 259 -18.93 -2.38 26.07
CA ASP A 259 -18.20 -1.11 26.26
C ASP A 259 -17.64 -0.51 24.95
N GLY A 260 -18.09 -1.02 23.79
CA GLY A 260 -17.62 -0.61 22.45
C GLY A 260 -16.21 -1.09 22.11
N GLY A 261 -15.70 -2.11 22.80
CA GLY A 261 -14.35 -2.67 22.68
C GLY A 261 -14.18 -3.74 21.60
N ALA A 262 -13.01 -4.39 21.63
CA ALA A 262 -12.69 -5.51 20.75
C ALA A 262 -13.48 -6.78 21.10
N GLY A 263 -13.92 -6.91 22.36
CA GLY A 263 -14.70 -8.08 22.82
C GLY A 263 -13.93 -9.39 22.67
N LEU A 264 -12.65 -9.39 23.02
CA LEU A 264 -11.80 -10.59 22.96
C LEU A 264 -12.12 -11.57 24.08
N THR A 265 -11.92 -12.87 23.81
CA THR A 265 -11.96 -13.91 24.86
C THR A 265 -10.69 -13.89 25.71
N THR A 266 -10.69 -14.58 26.86
CA THR A 266 -9.50 -14.71 27.72
C THR A 266 -8.32 -15.34 26.95
N GLU A 267 -8.58 -16.37 26.13
CA GLU A 267 -7.57 -17.01 25.30
C GLU A 267 -7.06 -16.07 24.19
N GLU A 268 -7.92 -15.23 23.60
CA GLU A 268 -7.50 -14.17 22.67
C GLU A 268 -6.61 -13.12 23.37
N PHE A 269 -6.89 -12.77 24.64
CA PHE A 269 -6.07 -11.84 25.43
C PHE A 269 -4.66 -12.40 25.72
N GLU A 270 -4.60 -13.61 26.28
CA GLU A 270 -3.34 -14.31 26.54
C GLU A 270 -2.50 -14.41 25.24
N TYR A 271 -3.13 -14.81 24.13
CA TYR A 271 -2.47 -14.98 22.83
C TYR A 271 -1.81 -13.69 22.32
N ILE A 272 -2.47 -12.53 22.41
CA ILE A 272 -1.92 -11.28 21.85
C ILE A 272 -0.89 -10.58 22.74
N GLY A 273 -0.86 -10.93 24.03
CA GLY A 273 0.10 -10.43 25.01
C GLY A 273 1.37 -11.26 25.16
N GLN A 274 1.32 -12.55 24.81
CA GLN A 274 2.47 -13.45 24.81
C GLN A 274 3.57 -13.02 23.82
N VAL A 275 4.84 -13.19 24.22
CA VAL A 275 5.97 -13.15 23.29
C VAL A 275 5.98 -14.43 22.46
N LYS A 276 5.71 -14.32 21.16
CA LYS A 276 5.93 -15.44 20.25
C LYS A 276 7.38 -15.48 19.77
N ASP A 277 8.12 -16.35 20.46
CA ASP A 277 9.34 -17.04 20.05
C ASP A 277 10.73 -16.45 20.38
N TYR A 278 11.61 -17.44 20.54
CA TYR A 278 13.02 -17.59 20.92
C TYR A 278 14.07 -16.56 20.43
N ALA A 279 13.68 -15.45 19.80
CA ALA A 279 14.59 -14.43 19.25
C ALA A 279 14.57 -13.08 20.00
N GLY A 280 13.89 -12.98 21.15
CA GLY A 280 13.80 -11.75 21.93
C GLY A 280 12.76 -10.75 21.39
N GLY A 281 11.61 -11.25 20.95
CA GLY A 281 10.47 -10.41 20.58
C GLY A 281 10.04 -9.49 21.73
N ASN A 282 9.80 -8.21 21.43
CA ASN A 282 9.37 -7.23 22.44
C ASN A 282 7.84 -7.28 22.52
N VAL A 283 7.27 -7.48 23.71
CA VAL A 283 5.81 -7.35 23.91
C VAL A 283 5.33 -5.94 23.56
N ALA A 284 4.05 -5.79 23.22
CA ALA A 284 3.45 -4.51 22.90
C ALA A 284 3.69 -3.42 23.97
N SER A 285 3.73 -3.76 25.26
CA SER A 285 4.04 -2.82 26.35
C SER A 285 5.49 -2.32 26.35
N ASP A 286 6.46 -3.16 25.97
CA ASP A 286 7.86 -2.75 25.83
C ASP A 286 8.09 -1.95 24.55
N ILE A 287 7.35 -2.26 23.47
CA ILE A 287 7.30 -1.41 22.27
C ILE A 287 6.75 -0.02 22.62
N TRP A 288 5.65 0.05 23.39
CA TRP A 288 5.06 1.33 23.82
C TRP A 288 6.07 2.20 24.58
N ILE A 289 6.73 1.66 25.61
CA ILE A 289 7.74 2.39 26.40
C ILE A 289 8.92 2.80 25.51
N LYS A 290 9.43 1.89 24.66
CA LYS A 290 10.55 2.15 23.75
C LYS A 290 10.26 3.21 22.69
N MET A 291 9.00 3.39 22.29
CA MET A 291 8.56 4.44 21.36
C MET A 291 8.30 5.80 22.06
N GLY A 292 8.48 5.90 23.38
CA GLY A 292 8.29 7.14 24.15
C GLY A 292 6.90 7.28 24.78
N GLY A 293 6.11 6.21 24.84
CA GLY A 293 4.85 6.17 25.57
C GLY A 293 5.06 6.20 27.09
N SER A 294 4.06 6.68 27.84
CA SER A 294 4.17 6.81 29.29
C SER A 294 4.37 5.46 30.00
N GLU A 295 5.27 5.42 30.97
CA GLU A 295 5.60 4.20 31.72
C GLU A 295 4.39 3.65 32.49
N GLU A 296 3.57 4.53 33.08
CA GLU A 296 2.33 4.14 33.76
C GLU A 296 1.37 3.37 32.83
N PHE A 297 1.20 3.82 31.59
CA PHE A 297 0.36 3.14 30.61
C PHE A 297 1.03 1.85 30.10
N GLY A 298 2.35 1.83 29.97
CA GLY A 298 3.11 0.60 29.72
C GLY A 298 2.91 -0.45 30.82
N LEU A 299 2.94 -0.05 32.09
CA LEU A 299 2.68 -0.91 33.26
C LEU A 299 1.19 -1.28 33.40
N LYS A 300 0.26 -0.46 32.90
CA LYS A 300 -1.16 -0.83 32.70
C LYS A 300 -1.27 -1.94 31.65
N MET A 301 -0.65 -1.78 30.49
CA MET A 301 -0.61 -2.80 29.43
C MET A 301 0.01 -4.12 29.92
N LYS A 302 1.11 -4.08 30.68
CA LYS A 302 1.71 -5.31 31.26
C LYS A 302 0.72 -6.07 32.15
N ARG A 303 0.03 -5.36 33.05
CA ARG A 303 -0.98 -5.98 33.92
C ARG A 303 -2.21 -6.51 33.16
N VAL A 304 -2.61 -5.87 32.07
CA VAL A 304 -3.80 -6.26 31.29
C VAL A 304 -3.52 -7.42 30.31
N PHE A 305 -2.33 -7.50 29.73
CA PHE A 305 -1.98 -8.46 28.68
C PHE A 305 -0.93 -9.51 29.09
N GLN A 306 -0.51 -9.58 30.37
CA GLN A 306 0.49 -10.55 30.86
C GLN A 306 0.12 -11.20 32.19
N CYS A 307 -1.18 -11.24 32.54
CA CYS A 307 -1.70 -12.12 33.59
C CYS A 307 -2.25 -13.40 32.96
#